data_AF-A0A2G8SLX8-F1
#
_entry.id   AF-A0A2G8SLX8-F1
#
_cell.length_a   1.000
_cell.length_b   1.000
_cell.length_c   1.000
_cell.angle_alpha   90.00
_cell.angle_beta   90.00
_cell.angle_gamma   90.00
#
_symmetry.space_group_name_H-M   'P 1'
#
loop_
_entity.id
_entity.type
_entity.pdbx_description
1 polymer ?
#
loop_
_entity_poly.entity_id
_entity_poly.type
_entity_poly.pdbx_seq_one_letter_code
_entity_poly.pdbx_strand_id
1 'polypeptide(L)'
;MTTMTAPASPASSSSDLEPEMDITKIPDWLLTHPGLHKRGIVVHEALQPFTVYATQWRPEGPIYVVKAINPSRPEADFYDLFDRYSDSPTDHTVPHEVIRCDRPLLVMPFASRIMHFCSCKTSSILATFDQVLEGVEHLHRLHVAHGDLYTHNVIGATERDAGRDPRLTAGRVYLIDFETCRQFEHGPGVQTAVPLPNTHVVPPLGMTTFDPYSWDVYCLGRTLEGIVQERFMISLEKKPRIPGLFARWLKGNEAGCTSVCHCRPTVTRARQVLVIVRWFVQVAELVIAIATYVRTLFETPRGHNSRY
;
A
#
# COMPACT_ATOMS: atom_id res chain seq x y z
N MET A 1 -77.85 6.68 -16.73
CA MET A 1 -77.21 5.37 -16.95
C MET A 1 -75.82 5.64 -17.46
N THR A 2 -74.84 5.34 -16.62
CA THR A 2 -73.42 5.63 -16.77
C THR A 2 -72.76 4.47 -17.52
N THR A 3 -72.10 4.75 -18.64
CA THR A 3 -71.20 3.78 -19.28
C THR A 3 -69.88 4.47 -19.56
N MET A 4 -68.82 3.89 -19.01
CA MET A 4 -67.45 4.37 -19.07
C MET A 4 -66.84 4.14 -20.45
N THR A 5 -65.99 5.07 -20.89
CA THR A 5 -64.99 4.83 -21.94
C THR A 5 -63.65 5.31 -21.39
N ALA A 6 -62.69 4.39 -21.30
CA ALA A 6 -61.34 4.64 -20.81
C ALA A 6 -60.51 5.46 -21.81
N PRO A 7 -59.58 6.33 -21.35
CA PRO A 7 -58.65 7.00 -22.25
C PRO A 7 -57.43 6.13 -22.56
N ALA A 8 -56.92 6.30 -23.77
CA ALA A 8 -55.78 5.60 -24.34
C ALA A 8 -54.46 5.84 -23.58
N SER A 9 -53.64 4.80 -23.49
CA SER A 9 -52.26 4.86 -23.00
C SER A 9 -51.39 5.77 -23.86
N PRO A 10 -50.55 6.64 -23.27
CA PRO A 10 -49.51 7.32 -24.01
C PRO A 10 -48.32 6.37 -24.27
N ALA A 11 -47.72 6.57 -25.44
CA ALA A 11 -46.59 5.83 -25.97
C ALA A 11 -45.39 5.81 -25.01
N SER A 12 -44.72 4.66 -24.97
CA SER A 12 -43.44 4.46 -24.29
C SER A 12 -42.39 5.44 -24.82
N SER A 13 -41.99 6.40 -23.99
CA SER A 13 -40.80 7.19 -24.21
C SER A 13 -39.58 6.27 -24.19
N SER A 14 -38.83 6.28 -25.28
CA SER A 14 -37.50 5.70 -25.40
C SER A 14 -36.64 6.07 -24.19
N SER A 15 -36.29 5.08 -23.38
CA SER A 15 -35.21 5.19 -22.41
C SER A 15 -33.92 5.41 -23.19
N ASP A 16 -33.39 6.62 -23.14
CA ASP A 16 -31.99 6.90 -23.41
C ASP A 16 -31.17 6.03 -22.45
N LEU A 17 -30.71 4.89 -22.96
CA LEU A 17 -29.75 4.04 -22.29
C LEU A 17 -28.44 4.83 -22.25
N GLU A 18 -28.05 5.30 -21.07
CA GLU A 18 -26.70 5.83 -20.89
C GLU A 18 -25.71 4.78 -21.42
N PRO A 19 -24.72 5.19 -22.24
CA PRO A 19 -23.81 4.25 -22.85
C PRO A 19 -23.10 3.48 -21.74
N GLU A 20 -23.25 2.15 -21.77
CA GLU A 20 -22.60 1.22 -20.87
C GLU A 20 -21.08 1.47 -20.93
N MET A 21 -20.55 2.16 -19.91
CA MET A 21 -19.14 2.50 -19.85
C MET A 21 -18.33 1.23 -19.66
N ASP A 22 -17.60 0.83 -20.71
CA ASP A 22 -16.64 -0.27 -20.63
C ASP A 22 -15.49 0.13 -19.69
N ILE A 23 -15.55 -0.36 -18.45
CA ILE A 23 -14.57 -0.14 -17.39
C ILE A 23 -13.18 -0.71 -17.73
N THR A 24 -13.09 -1.58 -18.75
CA THR A 24 -11.82 -2.18 -19.19
C THR A 24 -11.17 -1.40 -20.33
N LYS A 25 -11.92 -0.50 -20.98
CA LYS A 25 -11.43 0.27 -22.13
C LYS A 25 -10.41 1.31 -21.67
N ILE A 26 -9.24 1.30 -22.31
CA ILE A 26 -8.25 2.36 -22.15
C ILE A 26 -8.72 3.61 -22.91
N PRO A 27 -8.67 4.81 -22.30
CA PRO A 27 -9.03 6.04 -23.00
C PRO A 27 -8.15 6.34 -24.22
N ASP A 28 -8.76 6.73 -25.32
CA ASP A 28 -8.06 7.01 -26.59
C ASP A 28 -6.99 8.12 -26.47
N TRP A 29 -7.24 9.10 -25.59
CA TRP A 29 -6.27 10.18 -25.31
C TRP A 29 -5.00 9.66 -24.63
N LEU A 30 -5.08 8.59 -23.85
CA LEU A 30 -3.94 7.98 -23.19
C LEU A 30 -3.14 7.13 -24.19
N LEU A 31 -3.84 6.40 -25.05
CA LEU A 31 -3.24 5.62 -26.14
C LEU A 31 -2.50 6.48 -27.16
N THR A 32 -2.87 7.75 -27.30
CA THR A 32 -2.24 8.69 -28.25
C THR A 32 -1.34 9.72 -27.56
N HIS A 33 -1.07 9.56 -26.26
CA HIS A 33 -0.40 10.58 -25.46
C HIS A 33 1.06 10.81 -25.92
N PRO A 34 1.44 12.03 -26.34
CA PRO A 34 2.76 12.28 -26.95
C PRO A 34 3.92 12.01 -26.00
N GLY A 35 3.74 12.29 -24.70
CA GLY A 35 4.73 12.00 -23.68
C GLY A 35 5.00 10.50 -23.50
N LEU A 36 3.98 9.65 -23.63
CA LEU A 36 4.14 8.20 -23.53
C LEU A 36 4.77 7.65 -24.82
N HIS A 37 4.29 8.11 -25.98
CA HIS A 37 4.85 7.74 -27.28
C HIS A 37 6.34 8.07 -27.41
N LYS A 38 6.77 9.26 -26.97
CA LYS A 38 8.18 9.65 -26.98
C LYS A 38 9.07 8.69 -26.17
N ARG A 39 8.50 8.02 -25.16
CA ARG A 39 9.17 7.03 -24.30
C ARG A 39 8.98 5.59 -24.78
N GLY A 40 8.25 5.37 -25.88
CA GLY A 40 7.89 4.04 -26.35
C GLY A 40 6.95 3.27 -25.41
N ILE A 41 6.21 3.98 -24.56
CA ILE A 41 5.27 3.39 -23.60
C ILE A 41 3.89 3.30 -24.23
N VAL A 42 3.34 2.09 -24.32
CA VAL A 42 1.98 1.82 -24.80
C VAL A 42 1.24 1.01 -23.75
N VAL A 43 0.23 1.61 -23.13
CA VAL A 43 -0.64 0.94 -22.14
C VAL A 43 -1.55 -0.07 -22.83
N HIS A 44 -1.80 -1.20 -22.15
CA HIS A 44 -2.53 -2.34 -22.72
C HIS A 44 -3.68 -2.84 -21.83
N GLU A 45 -3.62 -2.61 -20.51
CA GLU A 45 -4.70 -2.99 -19.60
C GLU A 45 -4.92 -1.94 -18.51
N ALA A 46 -6.14 -1.90 -17.96
CA ALA A 46 -6.47 -1.12 -16.78
C ALA A 46 -6.22 -1.97 -15.52
N LEU A 47 -5.35 -1.48 -14.61
CA LEU A 47 -5.15 -2.06 -13.28
C LEU A 47 -6.19 -1.53 -12.29
N GLN A 48 -6.54 -0.26 -12.43
CA GLN A 48 -7.65 0.38 -11.74
C GLN A 48 -8.43 1.16 -12.80
N PRO A 49 -9.70 0.80 -13.06
CA PRO A 49 -10.52 1.46 -14.06
C PRO A 49 -10.43 2.98 -13.95
N PHE A 50 -10.30 3.64 -15.11
CA PHE A 50 -10.22 5.10 -15.27
C PHE A 50 -8.94 5.77 -14.76
N THR A 51 -8.18 5.16 -13.85
CA THR A 51 -7.09 5.84 -13.15
C THR A 51 -5.71 5.22 -13.40
N VAL A 52 -5.56 3.90 -13.37
CA VAL A 52 -4.25 3.22 -13.41
C VAL A 52 -4.22 2.17 -14.51
N TYR A 53 -3.18 2.21 -15.32
CA TYR A 53 -3.00 1.36 -16.50
C TYR A 53 -1.61 0.72 -16.49
N ALA A 54 -1.45 -0.43 -17.14
CA ALA A 54 -0.16 -1.08 -17.30
C ALA A 54 0.15 -1.33 -18.77
N THR A 55 1.44 -1.33 -19.10
CA THR A 55 1.92 -1.86 -20.39
C THR A 55 1.74 -3.36 -20.47
N GLN A 56 1.78 -3.91 -21.68
CA GLN A 56 1.70 -5.35 -21.89
C GLN A 56 2.74 -6.13 -21.06
N TRP A 57 2.30 -7.23 -20.44
CA TRP A 57 3.18 -8.15 -19.75
C TRP A 57 4.11 -8.86 -20.73
N ARG A 58 5.41 -8.60 -20.61
CA ARG A 58 6.45 -9.24 -21.42
C ARG A 58 7.29 -10.20 -20.57
N PRO A 59 7.88 -11.24 -21.20
CA PRO A 59 8.84 -12.11 -20.51
C PRO A 59 10.04 -11.33 -19.97
N GLU A 60 10.56 -10.41 -20.79
CA GLU A 60 11.73 -9.58 -20.53
C GLU A 60 11.41 -8.09 -20.66
N GLY A 61 12.23 -7.27 -20.01
CA GLY A 61 12.13 -5.81 -20.03
C GLY A 61 11.17 -5.23 -18.98
N PRO A 62 11.17 -3.89 -18.86
CA PRO A 62 10.37 -3.20 -17.88
C PRO A 62 8.87 -3.30 -18.21
N ILE A 63 8.06 -3.37 -17.16
CA ILE A 63 6.62 -3.17 -17.23
C ILE A 63 6.36 -1.83 -16.56
N TYR A 64 5.69 -0.93 -17.27
CA TYR A 64 5.35 0.38 -16.74
C TYR A 64 3.91 0.40 -16.28
N VAL A 65 3.69 1.06 -15.14
CA VAL A 65 2.40 1.46 -14.63
C VAL A 65 2.25 2.95 -14.89
N VAL A 66 1.13 3.34 -15.48
CA VAL A 66 0.78 4.72 -15.79
C VAL A 66 -0.48 5.07 -15.02
N LYS A 67 -0.37 6.03 -14.09
CA LYS A 67 -1.52 6.59 -13.36
C LYS A 67 -1.85 7.96 -13.95
N ALA A 68 -3.12 8.17 -14.32
CA ALA A 68 -3.64 9.50 -14.62
C ALA A 68 -3.90 10.23 -13.29
N ILE A 69 -3.20 11.34 -13.07
CA ILE A 69 -3.33 12.13 -11.85
C ILE A 69 -4.47 13.13 -12.03
N ASN A 70 -5.28 13.29 -10.98
CA ASN A 70 -6.27 14.34 -10.91
C ASN A 70 -5.58 15.71 -10.75
N PRO A 71 -5.67 16.63 -11.72
CA PRO A 71 -4.98 17.93 -11.65
C PRO A 71 -5.53 18.84 -10.55
N SER A 72 -6.70 18.54 -9.98
CA SER A 72 -7.25 19.28 -8.84
C SER A 72 -6.67 18.84 -7.49
N ARG A 73 -5.77 17.84 -7.50
CA ARG A 73 -5.12 17.29 -6.32
C ARG A 73 -3.62 17.54 -6.37
N PRO A 74 -2.95 17.67 -5.21
CA PRO A 74 -1.52 18.00 -5.14
C PRO A 74 -0.59 16.81 -5.41
N GLU A 75 -1.10 15.66 -5.87
CA GLU A 75 -0.32 14.41 -5.98
C GLU A 75 0.98 14.58 -6.78
N ALA A 76 0.89 15.23 -7.95
CA ALA A 76 2.06 15.49 -8.79
C ALA A 76 3.13 16.31 -8.05
N ASP A 77 2.72 17.29 -7.25
CA ASP A 77 3.63 18.17 -6.52
C ASP A 77 4.32 17.46 -5.35
N PHE A 78 3.68 16.43 -4.78
CA PHE A 78 4.33 15.55 -3.80
C PHE A 78 5.43 14.70 -4.43
N TYR A 79 5.23 14.19 -5.64
CA TYR A 79 6.29 13.49 -6.38
C TYR A 79 7.49 14.41 -6.63
N ASP A 80 7.27 15.65 -7.09
CA ASP A 80 8.35 16.66 -7.22
C ASP A 80 9.04 16.97 -5.88
N LEU A 81 8.27 17.02 -4.78
CA LEU A 81 8.83 17.19 -3.43
C LEU A 81 9.76 16.02 -3.09
N PHE A 82 9.35 14.79 -3.34
CA PHE A 82 10.10 13.58 -3.01
C PHE A 82 11.35 13.42 -3.88
N ASP A 83 11.31 13.84 -5.16
CA ASP A 83 12.49 13.86 -6.02
C ASP A 83 13.67 14.66 -5.43
N ARG A 84 13.38 15.73 -4.67
CA ARG A 84 14.41 16.51 -3.96
C ARG A 84 15.12 15.73 -2.84
N TYR A 85 14.56 14.60 -2.43
CA TYR A 85 15.06 13.72 -1.38
C TYR A 85 15.31 12.29 -1.86
N SER A 86 15.34 12.05 -3.17
CA SER A 86 15.49 10.73 -3.79
C SER A 86 16.77 9.99 -3.40
N ASP A 87 17.83 10.72 -3.02
CA ASP A 87 19.08 10.13 -2.50
C ASP A 87 18.94 9.61 -1.06
N SER A 88 17.82 9.87 -0.39
CA SER A 88 17.59 9.42 0.97
C SER A 88 17.38 7.91 1.00
N PRO A 89 18.17 7.13 1.77
CA PRO A 89 17.96 5.68 1.86
C PRO A 89 16.62 5.33 2.53
N THR A 90 16.04 6.29 3.26
CA THR A 90 14.75 6.18 3.94
C THR A 90 13.56 6.64 3.10
N ASP A 91 13.80 7.15 1.88
CA ASP A 91 12.70 7.43 0.96
C ASP A 91 12.20 6.12 0.36
N HIS A 92 10.96 5.78 0.69
CA HIS A 92 10.28 4.60 0.18
C HIS A 92 9.30 4.96 -0.94
N THR A 93 9.38 6.13 -1.54
CA THR A 93 8.61 6.46 -2.74
C THR A 93 9.01 5.53 -3.88
N VAL A 94 8.03 4.98 -4.59
CA VAL A 94 8.33 4.18 -5.80
C VAL A 94 9.11 5.04 -6.81
N PRO A 95 10.15 4.50 -7.49
CA PRO A 95 10.80 5.23 -8.56
C PRO A 95 9.77 5.66 -9.59
N HIS A 96 9.84 6.91 -10.04
CA HIS A 96 8.76 7.45 -10.85
C HIS A 96 9.25 8.53 -11.82
N GLU A 97 8.35 8.95 -12.69
CA GLU A 97 8.49 10.09 -13.56
C GLU A 97 7.12 10.76 -13.71
N VAL A 98 7.06 12.07 -13.48
CA VAL A 98 5.84 12.86 -13.69
C VAL A 98 5.89 13.51 -15.08
N ILE A 99 4.93 13.17 -15.94
CA ILE A 99 4.72 13.87 -17.20
C ILE A 99 3.71 15.00 -16.97
N ARG A 100 4.20 16.23 -16.86
CA ARG A 100 3.38 17.43 -16.67
C ARG A 100 2.68 17.82 -17.97
N CYS A 101 1.35 17.84 -17.94
CA CYS A 101 0.45 18.32 -18.99
C CYS A 101 -0.92 18.63 -18.35
N ASP A 102 -1.92 19.01 -19.14
CA ASP A 102 -3.28 19.32 -18.63
C ASP A 102 -3.89 18.18 -17.79
N ARG A 103 -3.51 16.93 -18.09
CA ARG A 103 -3.84 15.73 -17.32
C ARG A 103 -2.55 15.00 -16.95
N PRO A 104 -1.89 15.40 -15.84
CA PRO A 104 -0.58 14.87 -15.50
C PRO A 104 -0.60 13.35 -15.41
N LEU A 105 0.49 12.72 -15.85
CA LEU A 105 0.67 11.27 -15.77
C LEU A 105 1.83 10.96 -14.83
N LEU A 106 1.62 9.98 -13.95
CA LEU A 106 2.70 9.32 -13.23
C LEU A 106 3.08 8.05 -13.95
N VAL A 107 4.36 7.91 -14.30
CA VAL A 107 4.93 6.70 -14.87
C VAL A 107 5.86 6.07 -13.85
N MET A 108 5.60 4.83 -13.46
CA MET A 108 6.40 4.10 -12.48
C MET A 108 6.65 2.66 -12.98
N PRO A 109 7.74 2.01 -12.56
CA PRO A 109 7.90 0.58 -12.82
C PRO A 109 6.86 -0.22 -12.05
N PHE A 110 6.41 -1.33 -12.62
CA PHE A 110 5.59 -2.29 -11.91
C PHE A 110 6.40 -2.91 -10.78
N ALA A 111 5.90 -2.83 -9.55
CA ALA A 111 6.38 -3.63 -8.42
C ALA A 111 5.25 -4.52 -7.91
N SER A 112 5.63 -5.71 -7.43
CA SER A 112 4.67 -6.70 -6.97
C SER A 112 3.95 -6.26 -5.70
N ARG A 113 2.73 -6.79 -5.51
CA ARG A 113 2.03 -6.66 -4.23
C ARG A 113 2.84 -7.29 -3.10
N ILE A 114 2.72 -6.72 -1.90
CA ILE A 114 3.59 -7.05 -0.76
C ILE A 114 3.61 -8.52 -0.34
N MET A 115 2.49 -9.25 -0.50
CA MET A 115 2.40 -10.66 -0.16
C MET A 115 3.29 -11.57 -1.02
N HIS A 116 3.70 -11.12 -2.21
CA HIS A 116 4.53 -11.92 -3.12
C HIS A 116 6.00 -11.96 -2.71
N PHE A 117 6.50 -10.95 -1.99
CA PHE A 117 7.90 -10.94 -1.51
C PHE A 117 8.01 -11.18 0.00
N CYS A 118 6.94 -10.94 0.79
CA CYS A 118 6.96 -11.19 2.23
C CYS A 118 6.88 -12.71 2.52
N SER A 119 7.89 -13.27 3.19
CA SER A 119 7.90 -14.69 3.57
C SER A 119 6.96 -14.98 4.75
N CYS A 120 6.67 -16.26 5.03
CA CYS A 120 5.88 -16.64 6.21
C CYS A 120 6.68 -16.58 7.53
N LYS A 121 7.98 -16.27 7.50
CA LYS A 121 8.79 -16.17 8.73
C LYS A 121 8.45 -14.90 9.49
N THR A 122 8.29 -15.01 10.82
CA THR A 122 7.98 -13.85 11.68
C THR A 122 9.03 -12.75 11.54
N SER A 123 10.31 -13.10 11.54
CA SER A 123 11.40 -12.15 11.30
C SER A 123 11.31 -11.41 9.97
N SER A 124 10.93 -12.10 8.88
CA SER A 124 10.72 -11.46 7.56
C SER A 124 9.55 -10.49 7.58
N ILE A 125 8.43 -10.86 8.20
CA ILE A 125 7.24 -10.00 8.32
C ILE A 125 7.59 -8.72 9.09
N LEU A 126 8.30 -8.85 10.21
CA LEU A 126 8.72 -7.70 11.01
C LEU A 126 9.77 -6.85 10.27
N ALA A 127 10.58 -7.44 9.39
CA ALA A 127 11.47 -6.70 8.50
C ALA A 127 10.70 -5.89 7.46
N THR A 128 9.64 -6.45 6.90
CA THR A 128 8.71 -5.71 6.03
C THR A 128 8.04 -4.55 6.79
N PHE A 129 7.57 -4.80 8.02
CA PHE A 129 6.93 -3.76 8.86
C PHE A 129 7.86 -2.56 9.09
N ASP A 130 9.14 -2.82 9.33
CA ASP A 130 10.14 -1.77 9.58
C ASP A 130 10.36 -0.89 8.34
N GLN A 131 10.42 -1.46 7.14
CA GLN A 131 10.53 -0.66 5.92
C GLN A 131 9.29 0.20 5.69
N VAL A 132 8.08 -0.31 5.98
CA VAL A 132 6.85 0.49 5.88
C VAL A 132 6.88 1.66 6.88
N LEU A 133 7.29 1.39 8.13
CA LEU A 133 7.43 2.42 9.17
C LEU A 133 8.52 3.43 8.82
N GLU A 134 9.64 2.99 8.24
CA GLU A 134 10.73 3.86 7.76
C GLU A 134 10.24 4.85 6.70
N GLY A 135 9.48 4.36 5.72
CA GLY A 135 8.88 5.20 4.69
C GLY A 135 7.93 6.26 5.27
N VAL A 136 7.04 5.86 6.18
CA VAL A 136 6.11 6.81 6.81
C VAL A 136 6.84 7.77 7.76
N GLU A 137 7.85 7.30 8.48
CA GLU A 137 8.73 8.16 9.29
C GLU A 137 9.47 9.19 8.44
N HIS A 138 9.90 8.81 7.23
CA HIS A 138 10.47 9.75 6.27
C HIS A 138 9.46 10.84 5.88
N LEU A 139 8.24 10.47 5.50
CA LEU A 139 7.17 11.43 5.20
C LEU A 139 6.89 12.36 6.39
N HIS A 140 6.77 11.79 7.60
CA HIS A 140 6.48 12.56 8.82
C HIS A 140 7.59 13.56 9.16
N ARG A 141 8.86 13.24 8.87
CA ARG A 141 9.99 14.18 9.00
C ARG A 141 9.94 15.34 8.00
N LEU A 142 9.31 15.13 6.85
CA LEU A 142 9.03 16.19 5.86
C LEU A 142 7.73 16.96 6.19
N HIS A 143 7.12 16.69 7.34
CA HIS A 143 5.80 17.16 7.75
C HIS A 143 4.70 16.80 6.77
N VAL A 144 4.83 15.65 6.11
CA VAL A 144 3.82 15.09 5.21
C VAL A 144 3.09 13.96 5.92
N ALA A 145 1.77 14.05 5.99
CA ALA A 145 0.94 12.90 6.31
C ALA A 145 0.43 12.27 5.01
N HIS A 146 0.47 10.94 4.94
CA HIS A 146 0.06 10.20 3.76
C HIS A 146 -1.45 10.26 3.56
N GLY A 147 -2.23 10.16 4.65
CA GLY A 147 -3.68 10.33 4.63
C GLY A 147 -4.47 9.07 4.27
N ASP A 148 -3.95 8.19 3.41
CA ASP A 148 -4.65 6.98 2.95
C ASP A 148 -3.74 5.75 2.85
N LEU A 149 -3.11 5.38 3.97
CA LEU A 149 -2.32 4.15 4.04
C LEU A 149 -3.26 2.93 4.16
N TYR A 150 -3.20 2.03 3.19
CA TYR A 150 -3.84 0.72 3.23
C TYR A 150 -3.01 -0.31 2.46
N THR A 151 -3.36 -1.60 2.52
CA THR A 151 -2.53 -2.70 2.01
C THR A 151 -2.11 -2.55 0.55
N HIS A 152 -2.96 -1.97 -0.31
CA HIS A 152 -2.64 -1.82 -1.73
C HIS A 152 -1.78 -0.59 -2.06
N ASN A 153 -1.64 0.36 -1.13
CA ASN A 153 -0.71 1.48 -1.23
C ASN A 153 0.70 1.13 -0.75
N VAL A 154 0.93 -0.15 -0.42
CA VAL A 154 2.24 -0.68 -0.06
C VAL A 154 2.59 -1.83 -0.99
N ILE A 155 3.62 -1.63 -1.80
CA ILE A 155 4.13 -2.60 -2.76
C ILE A 155 5.58 -2.97 -2.43
N GLY A 156 6.13 -3.96 -3.11
CA GLY A 156 7.56 -4.22 -3.00
C GLY A 156 8.12 -4.97 -4.19
N ALA A 157 9.40 -4.74 -4.44
CA ALA A 157 10.08 -5.34 -5.58
C ALA A 157 10.60 -6.74 -5.22
N THR A 158 10.16 -7.74 -5.97
CA THR A 158 10.80 -9.07 -5.96
C THR A 158 12.12 -9.03 -6.73
N GLU A 159 12.91 -10.10 -6.66
CA GLU A 159 14.09 -10.27 -7.52
C GLU A 159 13.72 -10.21 -9.01
N ARG A 160 12.54 -10.73 -9.38
CA ARG A 160 12.02 -10.67 -10.75
C ARG A 160 11.70 -9.25 -11.19
N ASP A 161 11.14 -8.44 -10.30
CA ASP A 161 10.81 -7.05 -10.60
C ASP A 161 12.08 -6.21 -10.77
N ALA A 162 13.04 -6.37 -9.85
CA ALA A 162 14.36 -5.71 -9.94
C ALA A 162 15.17 -6.17 -11.16
N GLY A 163 15.01 -7.43 -11.59
CA GLY A 163 15.61 -7.94 -12.83
C GLY A 163 14.97 -7.36 -14.10
N ARG A 164 13.75 -6.81 -14.01
CA ARG A 164 13.03 -6.19 -15.14
C ARG A 164 13.26 -4.69 -15.25
N ASP A 165 13.38 -4.00 -14.11
CA ASP A 165 13.65 -2.57 -14.06
C ASP A 165 14.75 -2.26 -13.03
N PRO A 166 15.93 -1.76 -13.46
CA PRO A 166 17.07 -1.55 -12.58
C PRO A 166 16.86 -0.44 -11.54
N ARG A 167 15.80 0.38 -11.67
CA ARG A 167 15.44 1.38 -10.66
C ARG A 167 14.84 0.73 -9.41
N LEU A 168 14.33 -0.49 -9.52
CA LEU A 168 13.79 -1.25 -8.40
C LEU A 168 14.90 -2.01 -7.66
N THR A 169 14.82 -2.02 -6.33
CA THR A 169 15.75 -2.78 -5.48
C THR A 169 15.03 -4.01 -4.94
N ALA A 170 15.57 -5.21 -5.19
CA ALA A 170 14.98 -6.45 -4.71
C ALA A 170 14.86 -6.45 -3.18
N GLY A 171 13.68 -6.84 -2.67
CA GLY A 171 13.35 -6.85 -1.25
C GLY A 171 12.98 -5.48 -0.66
N ARG A 172 12.98 -4.41 -1.46
CA ARG A 172 12.58 -3.06 -1.02
C ARG A 172 11.06 -2.90 -1.06
N VAL A 173 10.53 -2.28 -0.02
CA VAL A 173 9.14 -1.80 0.07
C VAL A 173 9.05 -0.42 -0.54
N TYR A 174 7.94 -0.16 -1.24
CA TYR A 174 7.59 1.17 -1.72
C TYR A 174 6.18 1.57 -1.28
N LEU A 175 6.01 2.86 -1.01
CA LEU A 175 4.75 3.54 -0.81
C LEU A 175 4.33 4.20 -2.12
N ILE A 176 3.03 4.17 -2.41
CA ILE A 176 2.42 4.76 -3.61
C ILE A 176 1.14 5.50 -3.25
N ASP A 177 0.59 6.21 -4.24
CA ASP A 177 -0.72 6.84 -4.18
C ASP A 177 -0.80 7.96 -3.13
N PHE A 178 -0.16 9.08 -3.47
CA PHE A 178 -0.06 10.27 -2.62
C PHE A 178 -1.18 11.28 -2.87
N GLU A 179 -2.31 10.86 -3.46
CA GLU A 179 -3.42 11.76 -3.82
C GLU A 179 -4.03 12.48 -2.61
N THR A 180 -4.03 11.81 -1.46
CA THR A 180 -4.58 12.33 -0.20
C THR A 180 -3.52 12.96 0.70
N CYS A 181 -2.26 13.01 0.24
CA CYS A 181 -1.18 13.59 1.02
C CYS A 181 -1.41 15.05 1.32
N ARG A 182 -0.93 15.46 2.50
CA ARG A 182 -0.97 16.84 2.95
C ARG A 182 0.33 17.16 3.67
N GLN A 183 0.93 18.29 3.32
CA GLN A 183 2.04 18.87 4.07
C GLN A 183 1.49 19.84 5.10
N PHE A 184 2.04 19.80 6.30
CA PHE A 184 1.62 20.64 7.42
C PHE A 184 2.78 21.50 7.91
N GLU A 185 2.43 22.60 8.57
CA GLU A 185 3.42 23.46 9.22
C GLU A 185 4.09 22.76 10.41
N HIS A 186 3.31 21.97 11.16
CA HIS A 186 3.76 21.29 12.36
C HIS A 186 3.93 19.79 12.12
N GLY A 187 4.90 19.20 12.80
CA GLY A 187 5.17 17.77 12.77
C GLY A 187 4.35 16.94 13.77
N PRO A 188 4.67 15.63 13.87
CA PRO A 188 4.02 14.71 14.80
C PRO A 188 4.12 15.17 16.25
N GLY A 189 3.04 14.96 17.03
CA GLY A 189 2.98 15.31 18.45
C GLY A 189 2.75 16.80 18.75
N VAL A 190 2.62 17.63 17.72
CA VAL A 190 2.29 19.06 17.86
C VAL A 190 1.13 19.46 16.94
N GLN A 191 1.03 18.84 15.75
CA GLN A 191 -0.06 19.07 14.81
C GLN A 191 -1.43 18.76 15.41
N THR A 192 -2.35 19.72 15.30
CA THR A 192 -3.73 19.59 15.76
C THR A 192 -4.60 18.86 14.74
N ALA A 193 -5.80 18.48 15.17
CA ALA A 193 -6.74 17.76 14.33
C ALA A 193 -7.14 18.57 13.08
N VAL A 194 -7.24 17.87 11.95
CA VAL A 194 -7.66 18.40 10.66
C VAL A 194 -8.75 17.51 10.07
N PRO A 195 -9.56 17.99 9.10
CA PRO A 195 -10.48 17.13 8.38
C PRO A 195 -9.77 15.95 7.75
N LEU A 196 -10.29 14.75 8.00
CA LEU A 196 -9.80 13.53 7.40
C LEU A 196 -10.14 13.53 5.90
N PRO A 197 -9.23 13.03 5.05
CA PRO A 197 -9.53 12.86 3.63
C PRO A 197 -10.57 11.75 3.43
N ASN A 198 -11.02 11.57 2.19
CA ASN A 198 -11.71 10.34 1.82
C ASN A 198 -10.66 9.22 1.82
N THR A 199 -10.89 8.18 2.61
CA THR A 199 -9.92 7.11 2.83
C THR A 199 -10.56 5.74 2.62
N HIS A 200 -9.73 4.77 2.23
CA HIS A 200 -10.11 3.36 2.17
C HIS A 200 -10.29 2.76 3.56
N VAL A 201 -9.50 3.22 4.52
CA VAL A 201 -9.63 2.83 5.92
C VAL A 201 -10.79 3.60 6.53
N VAL A 202 -11.82 2.88 7.00
CA VAL A 202 -12.96 3.48 7.70
C VAL A 202 -12.51 4.06 9.04
N PRO A 203 -12.72 5.37 9.29
CA PRO A 203 -12.36 5.98 10.56
C PRO A 203 -13.17 5.38 11.72
N PRO A 204 -12.54 5.07 12.86
CA PRO A 204 -13.27 4.55 14.01
C PRO A 204 -14.20 5.63 14.57
N LEU A 205 -15.32 5.19 15.18
CA LEU A 205 -16.28 6.07 15.86
C LEU A 205 -16.89 7.18 14.97
N GLY A 206 -16.83 7.05 13.65
CA GLY A 206 -17.38 8.05 12.72
C GLY A 206 -16.64 9.39 12.74
N MET A 207 -15.37 9.41 13.16
CA MET A 207 -14.58 10.63 13.20
C MET A 207 -14.42 11.26 11.81
N THR A 208 -14.53 12.59 11.75
CA THR A 208 -14.35 13.37 10.52
C THR A 208 -13.13 14.29 10.59
N THR A 209 -12.58 14.50 11.78
CA THR A 209 -11.38 15.29 12.02
C THR A 209 -10.45 14.54 12.96
N PHE A 210 -9.15 14.54 12.68
CA PHE A 210 -8.16 13.89 13.54
C PHE A 210 -6.76 14.42 13.33
N ASP A 211 -5.84 14.15 14.27
CA ASP A 211 -4.41 14.37 14.08
C ASP A 211 -3.93 13.55 12.87
N PRO A 212 -3.41 14.18 11.81
CA PRO A 212 -3.11 13.51 10.55
C PRO A 212 -1.95 12.51 10.65
N TYR A 213 -0.98 12.75 11.54
CA TYR A 213 0.13 11.81 11.75
C TYR A 213 -0.32 10.62 12.59
N SER A 214 -1.16 10.87 13.60
CA SER A 214 -1.78 9.80 14.37
C SER A 214 -2.78 8.99 13.54
N TRP A 215 -3.43 9.61 12.55
CA TRP A 215 -4.24 8.94 11.54
C TRP A 215 -3.41 7.98 10.69
N ASP A 216 -2.26 8.42 10.17
CA ASP A 216 -1.33 7.54 9.46
C ASP A 216 -0.90 6.34 10.31
N VAL A 217 -0.63 6.53 11.61
CA VAL A 217 -0.25 5.42 12.52
C VAL A 217 -1.41 4.44 12.73
N TYR A 218 -2.66 4.92 12.81
CA TYR A 218 -3.83 4.06 12.84
C TYR A 218 -3.94 3.22 11.55
N CYS A 219 -3.85 3.90 10.41
CA CYS A 219 -3.89 3.29 9.09
C CYS A 219 -2.76 2.27 8.90
N LEU A 220 -1.54 2.59 9.34
CA LEU A 220 -0.42 1.64 9.43
C LEU A 220 -0.82 0.39 10.22
N GLY A 221 -1.38 0.54 11.42
CA GLY A 221 -1.85 -0.61 12.20
C GLY A 221 -2.86 -1.49 11.44
N ARG A 222 -3.73 -0.91 10.61
CA ARG A 222 -4.67 -1.65 9.75
C ARG A 222 -3.96 -2.30 8.57
N THR A 223 -3.07 -1.59 7.89
CA THR A 223 -2.26 -2.08 6.77
C THR A 223 -1.41 -3.28 7.19
N LEU A 224 -0.68 -3.16 8.29
CA LEU A 224 0.18 -4.22 8.81
C LEU A 224 -0.64 -5.46 9.23
N GLU A 225 -1.83 -5.26 9.78
CA GLU A 225 -2.76 -6.37 10.06
C GLU A 225 -3.27 -7.04 8.77
N GLY A 226 -3.59 -6.26 7.75
CA GLY A 226 -4.00 -6.73 6.42
C GLY A 226 -2.92 -7.56 5.74
N ILE A 227 -1.66 -7.10 5.76
CA ILE A 227 -0.51 -7.85 5.23
C ILE A 227 -0.42 -9.24 5.88
N VAL A 228 -0.57 -9.33 7.21
CA VAL A 228 -0.52 -10.61 7.92
C VAL A 228 -1.77 -11.46 7.61
N GLN A 229 -2.95 -10.85 7.51
CA GLN A 229 -4.17 -11.59 7.17
C GLN A 229 -4.09 -12.20 5.76
N GLU A 230 -3.71 -11.42 4.76
CA GLU A 230 -3.58 -11.87 3.38
C GLU A 230 -2.52 -12.98 3.25
N ARG A 231 -1.38 -12.83 3.94
CA ARG A 231 -0.30 -13.84 3.90
C ARG A 231 -0.70 -15.18 4.51
N PHE A 232 -1.56 -15.18 5.53
CA PHE A 232 -1.96 -16.38 6.28
C PHE A 232 -3.43 -16.76 6.04
N MET A 233 -4.05 -16.26 4.97
CA MET A 233 -5.46 -16.50 4.68
C MET A 233 -5.83 -17.99 4.62
N ILE A 234 -4.91 -18.84 4.15
CA ILE A 234 -5.09 -20.29 4.00
C ILE A 234 -4.56 -21.07 5.22
N SER A 235 -3.84 -20.42 6.15
CA SER A 235 -3.22 -21.08 7.32
C SER A 235 -3.33 -20.21 8.57
N LEU A 236 -4.56 -19.93 8.98
CA LEU A 236 -4.86 -19.07 10.12
C LEU A 236 -4.25 -19.58 11.42
N GLU A 237 -4.13 -20.90 11.59
CA GLU A 237 -3.51 -21.57 12.73
C GLU A 237 -2.01 -21.29 12.85
N LYS A 238 -1.36 -20.91 11.73
CA LYS A 238 0.07 -20.57 11.68
C LYS A 238 0.33 -19.06 11.78
N LYS A 239 -0.72 -18.25 11.93
CA LYS A 239 -0.60 -16.79 11.99
C LYS A 239 0.28 -16.38 13.18
N PRO A 240 1.39 -15.65 12.96
CA PRO A 240 2.28 -15.26 14.03
C PRO A 240 1.62 -14.21 14.92
N ARG A 241 1.66 -14.43 16.23
CA ARG A 241 1.01 -13.54 17.22
C ARG A 241 1.70 -12.19 17.36
N ILE A 242 3.04 -12.16 17.28
CA ILE A 242 3.85 -10.96 17.53
C ILE A 242 3.54 -9.84 16.52
N PRO A 243 3.56 -10.07 15.18
CA PRO A 243 3.15 -9.05 14.21
C PRO A 243 1.73 -8.54 14.44
N GLY A 244 0.79 -9.43 14.77
CA GLY A 244 -0.60 -9.05 15.06
C GLY A 244 -0.77 -8.25 16.36
N LEU A 245 0.06 -8.49 17.37
CA LEU A 245 0.11 -7.68 18.60
C LEU A 245 0.66 -6.28 18.30
N PHE A 246 1.74 -6.21 17.54
CA PHE A 246 2.36 -4.95 17.16
C PHE A 246 1.40 -4.09 16.33
N ALA A 247 0.77 -4.66 15.30
CA ALA A 247 -0.23 -3.97 14.48
C ALA A 247 -1.42 -3.45 15.31
N ARG A 248 -1.91 -4.25 16.28
CA ARG A 248 -2.96 -3.81 17.22
C ARG A 248 -2.52 -2.67 18.13
N TRP A 249 -1.28 -2.70 18.61
CA TRP A 249 -0.74 -1.62 19.44
C TRP A 249 -0.67 -0.28 18.67
N LEU A 250 -0.30 -0.29 17.38
CA LEU A 250 -0.33 0.92 16.55
C LEU A 250 -1.73 1.51 16.40
N LYS A 251 -2.75 0.66 16.25
CA LYS A 251 -4.15 1.12 16.15
C LYS A 251 -4.60 1.89 17.39
N GLY A 252 -3.99 1.64 18.55
CA GLY A 252 -4.31 2.30 19.81
C GLY A 252 -5.73 2.01 20.31
N ASN A 253 -6.10 2.66 21.41
CA ASN A 253 -7.43 2.56 22.04
C ASN A 253 -8.20 3.88 21.89
N GLU A 254 -8.20 4.45 20.69
CA GLU A 254 -8.70 5.78 20.38
C GLU A 254 -10.16 6.02 20.79
N ALA A 255 -10.45 7.25 21.22
CA ALA A 255 -11.75 7.69 21.73
C ALA A 255 -12.27 8.99 21.07
N GLY A 256 -11.69 9.44 19.97
CA GLY A 256 -12.10 10.66 19.24
C GLY A 256 -11.37 11.92 19.70
N CYS A 257 -10.04 11.86 19.86
CA CYS A 257 -9.21 12.99 20.24
C CYS A 257 -9.42 14.16 19.27
N THR A 258 -9.76 15.33 19.81
CA THR A 258 -10.00 16.57 19.06
C THR A 258 -8.75 17.47 18.99
N SER A 259 -7.68 17.09 19.67
CA SER A 259 -6.38 17.76 19.71
C SER A 259 -5.27 16.81 19.27
N VAL A 260 -4.01 17.13 19.60
CA VAL A 260 -2.88 16.18 19.49
C VAL A 260 -3.27 14.86 20.14
N CYS A 261 -3.11 13.76 19.40
CA CYS A 261 -3.46 12.43 19.90
C CYS A 261 -2.27 11.81 20.66
N HIS A 262 -2.54 11.32 21.88
CA HIS A 262 -1.59 10.56 22.69
C HIS A 262 -2.02 9.09 22.90
N CYS A 263 -3.13 8.68 22.28
CA CYS A 263 -3.63 7.30 22.35
C CYS A 263 -2.79 6.31 21.51
N ARG A 264 -1.84 6.81 20.72
CA ARG A 264 -0.96 6.05 19.82
C ARG A 264 0.48 6.53 19.94
N PRO A 265 1.46 5.66 19.64
CA PRO A 265 2.83 6.09 19.48
C PRO A 265 2.96 6.99 18.24
N THR A 266 3.98 7.83 18.19
CA THR A 266 4.47 8.37 16.91
C THR A 266 5.09 7.24 16.09
N VAL A 267 5.21 7.42 14.77
CA VAL A 267 5.85 6.43 13.90
C VAL A 267 7.31 6.16 14.31
N THR A 268 8.04 7.19 14.74
CA THR A 268 9.39 7.05 15.30
C THR A 268 9.41 6.16 16.54
N ARG A 269 8.48 6.39 17.48
CA ARG A 269 8.39 5.55 18.68
C ARG A 269 8.02 4.11 18.32
N ALA A 270 7.10 3.93 17.36
CA ALA A 270 6.74 2.63 16.86
C ALA A 270 7.93 1.86 16.28
N ARG A 271 8.76 2.54 15.48
CA ARG A 271 9.95 1.94 14.87
C ARG A 271 10.99 1.55 15.90
N GLN A 272 11.26 2.41 16.90
CA GLN A 272 12.16 2.08 18.02
C GLN A 272 11.71 0.80 18.76
N VAL A 273 10.41 0.69 19.05
CA VAL A 273 9.86 -0.52 19.68
C VAL A 273 9.99 -1.73 18.76
N LEU A 274 9.75 -1.57 17.45
CA LEU A 274 9.88 -2.65 16.48
C LEU A 274 11.31 -3.19 16.39
N VAL A 275 12.33 -2.33 16.43
CA VAL A 275 13.74 -2.75 16.45
C VAL A 275 14.00 -3.70 17.62
N ILE A 276 13.50 -3.34 18.81
CA ILE A 276 13.62 -4.19 20.01
C ILE A 276 12.89 -5.52 19.80
N VAL A 277 11.64 -5.48 19.33
CA VAL A 277 10.83 -6.69 19.07
C VAL A 277 11.51 -7.61 18.05
N ARG A 278 12.07 -7.05 16.97
CA ARG A 278 12.80 -7.80 15.94
C ARG A 278 14.01 -8.52 16.50
N TRP A 279 14.78 -7.83 17.34
CA TRP A 279 15.94 -8.43 18.00
C TRP A 279 15.54 -9.65 18.83
N PHE A 280 14.51 -9.53 19.68
CA PHE A 280 14.01 -10.66 20.48
C PHE A 280 13.53 -11.82 19.60
N VAL A 281 12.80 -11.54 18.51
CA VAL A 281 12.33 -12.58 17.58
C VAL A 281 13.49 -13.29 16.90
N GLN A 282 14.50 -12.55 16.43
CA GLN A 282 15.68 -13.13 15.78
C GLN A 282 16.48 -14.01 16.74
N VAL A 283 16.69 -13.56 17.99
CA VAL A 283 17.36 -14.35 19.02
C VAL A 283 16.57 -15.63 19.32
N ALA A 284 15.24 -15.54 19.47
CA ALA A 284 14.40 -16.70 19.69
C ALA A 284 14.44 -17.71 18.52
N GLU A 285 14.37 -17.22 17.28
CA GLU A 285 14.47 -18.06 16.08
C GLU A 285 15.86 -18.75 15.99
N LEU A 286 16.94 -18.06 16.35
CA LEU A 286 18.28 -18.64 16.40
C LEU A 286 18.40 -19.74 17.45
N VAL A 287 17.88 -19.51 18.66
CA VAL A 287 17.88 -20.52 19.74
C VAL A 287 17.09 -21.75 19.33
N ILE A 288 15.92 -21.58 18.70
CA ILE A 288 15.12 -22.70 18.17
C ILE A 288 15.90 -23.47 17.10
N ALA A 289 16.60 -22.78 16.19
CA ALA A 289 17.40 -23.42 15.16
C ALA A 289 18.55 -24.26 15.76
N ILE A 290 19.27 -23.72 16.75
CA ILE A 290 20.34 -24.43 17.46
C ILE A 290 19.78 -25.66 18.18
N ALA A 291 18.69 -25.52 18.96
CA ALA A 291 18.08 -26.63 19.67
C ALA A 291 17.60 -27.74 18.72
N THR A 292 17.01 -27.34 17.58
CA THR A 292 16.57 -28.27 16.53
C THR A 292 17.75 -29.02 15.93
N TYR A 293 18.83 -28.31 15.59
CA TYR A 293 20.04 -28.91 15.03
C TYR A 293 20.68 -29.93 15.99
N VAL A 294 20.83 -29.55 17.27
CA VAL A 294 21.32 -30.45 18.32
C VAL A 294 20.44 -31.71 18.39
N ARG A 295 19.12 -31.55 18.43
CA ARG A 295 18.20 -32.69 18.44
C ARG A 295 18.40 -33.60 17.23
N THR A 296 18.54 -33.05 16.03
CA THR A 296 18.77 -33.84 14.80
C THR A 296 20.12 -34.56 14.78
N LEU A 297 21.15 -34.02 15.44
CA LEU A 297 22.45 -34.70 15.57
C LEU A 297 22.40 -35.88 16.54
N PHE A 298 21.57 -35.80 17.58
CA PHE A 298 21.45 -36.86 18.60
C PHE A 298 20.35 -37.89 18.31
N GLU A 299 19.42 -37.62 17.39
CA GLU A 299 18.50 -38.62 16.83
C GLU A 299 19.25 -39.49 15.80
N THR A 300 19.83 -40.61 16.27
CA THR A 300 20.48 -41.62 15.41
C THR A 300 19.46 -42.26 14.46
N PRO A 301 19.81 -42.61 13.20
CA PRO A 301 18.88 -43.32 12.33
C PRO A 301 18.52 -44.67 12.97
N ARG A 302 17.28 -44.83 13.44
CA ARG A 302 16.77 -46.16 13.80
C ARG A 302 16.78 -46.99 12.53
N GLY A 303 17.72 -47.94 12.47
CA GLY A 303 17.92 -48.86 11.36
C GLY A 303 16.59 -49.45 10.90
N HIS A 304 16.32 -49.29 9.61
CA HIS A 304 15.26 -50.01 8.91
C HIS A 304 15.69 -51.48 8.86
N ASN A 305 15.30 -52.26 9.87
CA ASN A 305 15.36 -53.71 9.79
C ASN A 305 14.30 -54.17 8.80
N SER A 306 14.71 -54.30 7.54
CA SER A 306 14.00 -55.09 6.54
C SER A 306 13.96 -56.54 7.02
N ARG A 307 12.76 -57.06 7.30
CA ARG A 307 12.52 -58.50 7.40
C ARG A 307 11.77 -58.93 6.15
N TYR A 308 12.48 -59.70 5.33
CA TYR A 308 11.91 -60.71 4.43
C TYR A 308 11.09 -61.74 5.22
#